data_AF-A0AA35LHG0-F1
#
_entry.id   AF-A0AA35LHG0-F1
#
_cell.length_a   1.000
_cell.length_b   1.000
_cell.length_c   1.000
_cell.angle_alpha   90.00
_cell.angle_beta   90.00
_cell.angle_gamma   90.00
#
_symmetry.space_group_name_H-M   'P 1'
#
loop_
_entity.id
_entity.type
_entity.pdbx_description
1 polymer ?
#
loop_
_entity_poly.entity_id
_entity_poly.type
_entity_poly.pdbx_seq_one_letter_code
_entity_poly.pdbx_strand_id
1 'polypeptide(L)'
;MASRKAGTRSKAAAKHAQRSSSNVFSMFEQSQIQEFKEAFSCIDQNRDGIISKSDLKETYGQLGKINVKEEELDEMLKEGKGPINFTVFLTLFGEKLNGTDPEESILAAFKLFDPNGTGYVNKDE
;
A
#
# COMPACT_ATOMS: atom_id res chain seq x y z
N MET A 1 -65.97 13.70 -4.41
CA MET A 1 -64.79 13.79 -3.52
C MET A 1 -64.06 12.46 -3.60
N ALA A 2 -62.76 12.26 -3.84
CA ALA A 2 -61.56 13.06 -4.10
C ALA A 2 -60.64 12.15 -4.97
N SER A 3 -60.11 12.58 -6.13
CA SER A 3 -58.84 13.27 -6.38
C SER A 3 -57.54 12.46 -6.15
N ARG A 4 -56.86 12.17 -7.29
CA ARG A 4 -55.38 12.10 -7.54
C ARG A 4 -54.62 10.87 -6.96
N LYS A 5 -53.56 10.31 -7.57
CA LYS A 5 -52.57 10.81 -8.53
C LYS A 5 -51.81 9.63 -9.18
N ALA A 6 -51.40 9.75 -10.44
CA ALA A 6 -50.44 8.89 -11.12
C ALA A 6 -49.01 9.06 -10.56
N GLY A 7 -48.18 8.02 -10.67
CA GLY A 7 -46.75 8.07 -10.34
C GLY A 7 -45.96 6.94 -10.99
N THR A 8 -45.46 7.17 -12.21
CA THR A 8 -44.37 6.42 -12.85
C THR A 8 -43.02 6.84 -12.26
N ARG A 9 -42.22 5.91 -11.73
CA ARG A 9 -40.76 6.05 -11.48
C ARG A 9 -40.10 4.67 -11.65
N SER A 10 -39.57 4.36 -12.83
CA SER A 10 -38.18 4.57 -13.29
C SER A 10 -37.19 3.55 -12.74
N LYS A 11 -36.74 2.65 -13.62
CA LYS A 11 -35.55 1.80 -13.48
C LYS A 11 -34.36 2.63 -12.99
N ALA A 12 -33.69 2.17 -11.94
CA ALA A 12 -32.32 2.54 -11.65
C ALA A 12 -31.52 1.26 -11.40
N ALA A 13 -30.92 0.75 -12.47
CA ALA A 13 -29.75 -0.11 -12.37
C ALA A 13 -28.59 0.76 -11.88
N ALA A 14 -28.20 0.60 -10.61
CA ALA A 14 -26.86 0.92 -10.14
C ALA A 14 -26.09 -0.41 -10.20
N LYS A 15 -25.62 -0.83 -11.38
CA LYS A 15 -24.26 -0.51 -11.87
C LYS A 15 -23.23 -0.59 -10.74
N HIS A 16 -22.59 -1.75 -10.69
CA HIS A 16 -21.15 -1.87 -10.51
C HIS A 16 -20.57 -1.02 -9.38
N ALA A 17 -20.78 -1.48 -8.15
CA ALA A 17 -19.71 -1.31 -7.18
C ALA A 17 -18.51 -2.06 -7.78
N GLN A 18 -17.61 -1.32 -8.43
CA GLN A 18 -16.25 -1.76 -8.66
C GLN A 18 -15.80 -2.36 -7.32
N ARG A 19 -15.78 -3.70 -7.23
CA ARG A 19 -14.95 -4.39 -6.25
C ARG A 19 -13.53 -4.08 -6.68
N SER A 20 -13.07 -2.88 -6.34
CA SER A 20 -11.66 -2.50 -6.43
C SER A 20 -10.85 -3.16 -5.31
N SER A 21 -11.38 -4.23 -4.71
CA SER A 21 -10.58 -5.23 -3.98
C SER A 21 -10.00 -6.28 -4.94
N SER A 22 -10.01 -6.02 -6.25
CA SER A 22 -9.55 -6.96 -7.25
C SER A 22 -8.03 -7.09 -7.13
N ASN A 23 -7.62 -8.12 -6.39
CA ASN A 23 -6.35 -8.80 -6.56
C ASN A 23 -5.07 -8.08 -6.10
N VAL A 24 -5.13 -7.22 -5.06
CA VAL A 24 -3.88 -6.71 -4.42
C VAL A 24 -2.99 -7.87 -3.94
N PHE A 25 -3.60 -8.95 -3.43
CA PHE A 25 -2.90 -10.17 -3.05
C PHE A 25 -2.32 -10.96 -4.22
N SER A 26 -2.77 -10.74 -5.46
CA SER A 26 -2.14 -11.37 -6.62
C SER A 26 -1.03 -10.51 -7.21
N MET A 27 -0.81 -9.31 -6.66
CA MET A 27 0.28 -8.43 -7.11
C MET A 27 1.63 -8.84 -6.51
N PHE A 28 1.59 -9.66 -5.46
CA PHE A 28 2.75 -10.08 -4.70
C PHE A 28 2.87 -11.59 -4.67
N GLU A 29 4.10 -12.07 -4.58
CA GLU A 29 4.36 -13.48 -4.30
C GLU A 29 3.98 -13.83 -2.86
N GLN A 30 3.75 -15.12 -2.59
CA GLN A 30 3.39 -15.58 -1.24
C GLN A 30 4.49 -15.28 -0.20
N SER A 31 5.76 -15.34 -0.62
CA SER A 31 6.93 -14.93 0.19
C SER A 31 6.84 -13.47 0.60
N GLN A 32 6.61 -12.57 -0.36
CA GLN A 32 6.46 -11.14 -0.11
C GLN A 32 5.26 -10.84 0.81
N ILE A 33 4.12 -11.50 0.59
CA ILE A 33 2.94 -11.36 1.45
C ILE A 33 3.28 -11.75 2.90
N GLN A 34 4.07 -12.81 3.09
CA GLN A 34 4.51 -13.25 4.40
C GLN A 34 5.44 -12.22 5.06
N GLU A 35 6.41 -11.67 4.33
CA GLU A 35 7.28 -10.59 4.81
C GLU A 35 6.47 -9.35 5.20
N PHE A 36 5.50 -8.94 4.38
CA PHE A 36 4.62 -7.82 4.71
C PHE A 36 3.79 -8.09 5.96
N LYS A 37 3.36 -9.34 6.19
CA LYS A 37 2.60 -9.73 7.37
C LYS A 37 3.45 -9.66 8.64
N GLU A 38 4.72 -10.05 8.55
CA GLU A 38 5.67 -9.94 9.65
C GLU A 38 5.98 -8.47 9.94
N ALA A 39 6.25 -7.66 8.92
CA ALA A 39 6.44 -6.22 9.06
C ALA A 39 5.21 -5.54 9.68
N PHE A 40 4.00 -5.89 9.22
CA PHE A 40 2.76 -5.37 9.79
C PHE A 40 2.63 -5.74 11.26
N SER A 41 2.91 -6.99 11.63
CA SER A 41 2.86 -7.47 13.02
C SER A 41 3.91 -6.80 13.92
N CYS A 42 5.05 -6.38 13.36
CA CYS A 42 6.05 -5.60 14.06
C CYS A 42 5.62 -4.15 14.29
N ILE A 43 4.75 -3.60 13.44
CA ILE A 43 4.24 -2.24 13.60
C ILE A 43 3.02 -2.22 14.54
N ASP A 44 2.07 -3.13 14.34
CA ASP A 44 0.84 -3.30 15.13
C ASP A 44 1.14 -3.83 16.54
N GLN A 45 1.60 -2.94 17.43
CA GLN A 45 2.06 -3.29 18.79
C GLN A 45 0.90 -3.82 19.64
N ASN A 46 -0.28 -3.21 19.50
CA ASN A 46 -1.46 -3.56 20.27
C ASN A 46 -2.20 -4.80 19.71
N ARG A 47 -1.87 -5.24 18.49
CA ARG A 47 -2.43 -6.41 17.78
C ARG A 47 -3.93 -6.32 17.51
N ASP A 48 -4.44 -5.12 17.30
CA ASP A 48 -5.85 -4.90 16.95
C ASP A 48 -6.13 -5.05 15.45
N GLY A 49 -5.07 -5.25 14.63
CA GLY A 49 -5.14 -5.41 13.20
C GLY A 49 -5.22 -4.10 12.42
N ILE A 50 -5.01 -2.96 13.08
CA ILE A 50 -5.06 -1.61 12.52
C ILE A 50 -3.85 -0.81 13.00
N ILE A 51 -3.05 -0.30 12.07
CA ILE A 51 -1.94 0.59 12.42
C ILE A 51 -2.49 1.95 12.87
N SER A 52 -2.25 2.30 14.13
CA SER A 52 -2.62 3.59 14.72
C SER A 52 -1.41 4.52 14.89
N LYS A 53 -1.68 5.77 15.29
CA LYS A 53 -0.63 6.76 15.60
C LYS A 53 0.28 6.31 16.74
N SER A 54 -0.29 5.64 17.73
CA SER A 54 0.45 5.11 18.88
C SER A 54 1.42 4.00 18.44
N ASP A 55 0.96 3.09 17.58
CA ASP A 55 1.77 1.99 17.04
C ASP A 55 2.98 2.52 16.26
N LEU A 56 2.77 3.53 15.40
CA LEU A 56 3.85 4.17 14.67
C LEU A 56 4.85 4.84 15.63
N LYS A 57 4.36 5.57 16.64
CA LYS A 57 5.22 6.24 17.62
C LYS A 57 6.07 5.26 18.41
N GLU A 58 5.50 4.15 18.84
CA GLU A 58 6.22 3.07 19.53
C GLU A 58 7.25 2.42 18.61
N THR A 59 6.85 2.10 17.37
CA THR A 59 7.74 1.52 16.35
C THR A 59 8.95 2.43 16.08
N TYR A 60 8.73 3.73 15.88
CA TYR A 60 9.83 4.69 15.70
C TYR A 60 10.71 4.81 16.95
N GLY A 61 10.11 4.73 18.15
CA GLY A 61 10.85 4.65 19.41
C GLY A 61 11.79 3.45 19.47
N GLN A 62 11.33 2.27 19.04
CA GLN A 62 12.15 1.04 18.96
C GLN A 62 13.30 1.17 17.96
N LEU A 63 13.13 1.96 16.90
CA LEU A 63 14.18 2.28 15.91
C LEU A 63 15.11 3.42 16.35
N GLY A 64 14.98 3.93 17.59
CA GLY A 64 15.80 5.01 18.14
C GLY A 64 15.41 6.42 17.65
N LYS A 65 14.30 6.56 16.92
CA LYS A 65 13.73 7.85 16.49
C LYS A 65 12.67 8.31 17.49
N ILE A 66 13.12 8.99 18.54
CA ILE A 66 12.26 9.39 19.67
C ILE A 66 11.46 10.67 19.37
N ASN A 67 11.93 11.50 18.42
CA ASN A 67 11.38 12.83 18.14
C ASN A 67 10.66 12.91 16.78
N VAL A 68 9.83 11.92 16.45
CA VAL A 68 8.97 12.01 15.25
C VAL A 68 7.85 13.01 15.51
N LYS A 69 7.66 13.95 14.59
CA LYS A 69 6.62 14.97 14.71
C LYS A 69 5.25 14.32 14.55
N GLU A 70 4.29 14.77 15.34
CA GLU A 70 2.92 14.28 15.25
C GLU A 70 2.29 14.48 13.87
N GLU A 71 2.64 15.58 13.21
CA GLU A 71 2.18 15.92 11.85
C GLU A 71 2.64 14.88 10.81
N GLU A 72 3.89 14.40 10.93
CA GLU A 72 4.46 13.40 10.03
C GLU A 72 3.75 12.05 10.20
N LEU A 73 3.44 11.66 11.44
CA LEU A 73 2.66 10.45 11.72
C LEU A 73 1.23 10.57 11.17
N ASP A 74 0.60 11.74 11.32
CA ASP A 74 -0.75 11.98 10.79
C ASP A 74 -0.76 11.97 9.25
N GLU A 75 0.30 12.46 8.60
CA GLU A 75 0.47 12.38 7.15
C GLU A 75 0.61 10.93 6.68
N MET A 76 1.40 10.11 7.37
CA MET A 76 1.52 8.68 7.06
C MET A 76 0.17 7.96 7.17
N LEU A 77 -0.61 8.25 8.21
CA LEU A 77 -1.93 7.63 8.39
C LEU A 77 -2.94 8.08 7.32
N LYS A 78 -2.83 9.33 6.83
CA LYS A 78 -3.68 9.87 5.76
C LYS A 78 -3.43 9.24 4.39
N GLU A 79 -2.28 8.60 4.18
CA GLU A 79 -2.06 7.84 2.93
C GLU A 79 -3.07 6.68 2.83
N GLY A 80 -3.48 6.12 3.96
CA GLY A 80 -4.56 5.13 4.02
C GLY A 80 -5.91 5.75 3.67
N LYS A 81 -6.64 5.13 2.72
CA LYS A 81 -8.04 5.46 2.38
C LYS A 81 -9.01 4.97 3.49
N GLY A 82 -8.71 5.26 4.76
CA GLY A 82 -9.37 4.75 5.96
C GLY A 82 -8.39 4.09 6.95
N PRO A 83 -8.88 3.37 7.97
CA PRO A 83 -8.04 2.65 8.92
C PRO A 83 -7.07 1.70 8.20
N ILE A 84 -5.78 1.79 8.54
CA ILE A 84 -4.73 1.01 7.89
C ILE A 84 -4.72 -0.40 8.47
N ASN A 85 -5.63 -1.23 7.99
CA ASN A 85 -5.57 -2.67 8.20
C ASN A 85 -4.60 -3.33 7.21
N PHE A 86 -4.33 -4.62 7.38
CA PHE A 86 -3.38 -5.35 6.54
C PHE A 86 -3.68 -5.28 5.03
N THR A 87 -4.96 -5.25 4.63
CA THR A 87 -5.33 -5.16 3.20
C THR A 87 -5.04 -3.77 2.64
N VAL A 88 -5.31 -2.71 3.41
CA VAL A 88 -4.96 -1.33 3.03
C VAL A 88 -3.44 -1.16 2.97
N PHE A 89 -2.72 -1.72 3.94
CA PHE A 89 -1.26 -1.74 3.97
C PHE A 89 -0.68 -2.36 2.68
N LEU A 90 -1.13 -3.56 2.30
CA LEU A 90 -0.71 -4.18 1.03
C LEU A 90 -1.09 -3.34 -0.19
N THR A 91 -2.22 -2.63 -0.15
CA THR A 91 -2.64 -1.76 -1.25
C THR A 91 -1.70 -0.56 -1.40
N LEU A 92 -1.29 0.06 -0.29
CA LEU A 92 -0.32 1.16 -0.31
C LEU A 92 1.03 0.71 -0.87
N PHE A 93 1.54 -0.43 -0.41
CA PHE A 93 2.78 -1.00 -0.94
C PHE A 93 2.62 -1.44 -2.40
N GLY A 94 1.46 -1.98 -2.78
CA GLY A 94 1.18 -2.41 -4.14
C GLY A 94 1.16 -1.24 -5.10
N GLU A 95 0.51 -0.13 -4.72
CA GLU A 95 0.50 1.10 -5.51
C GLU A 95 1.92 1.71 -5.65
N LYS A 96 2.75 1.66 -4.60
CA LYS A 96 4.13 2.21 -4.63
C LYS A 96 5.15 1.31 -5.33
N LEU A 97 4.97 0.00 -5.30
CA LEU A 97 5.84 -0.99 -5.94
C LEU A 97 5.36 -1.39 -7.35
N ASN A 98 4.18 -0.94 -7.77
CA ASN A 98 3.69 -1.21 -9.11
C ASN A 98 4.62 -0.61 -10.16
N GLY A 99 5.10 -1.46 -11.07
CA GLY A 99 6.00 -1.07 -12.15
C GLY A 99 7.50 -1.15 -11.80
N THR A 100 7.87 -1.68 -10.64
CA THR A 100 9.28 -2.02 -10.37
C THR A 100 9.61 -3.41 -10.88
N ASP A 101 10.75 -3.56 -11.55
CA ASP A 101 11.26 -4.86 -11.96
C ASP A 101 11.99 -5.57 -10.79
N PRO A 102 12.04 -6.91 -10.78
CA PRO A 102 12.84 -7.65 -9.80
C PRO A 102 14.31 -7.24 -9.82
N GLU A 103 14.97 -7.32 -8.67
CA GLU A 103 16.40 -6.97 -8.53
C GLU A 103 17.27 -7.65 -9.60
N GLU A 104 17.04 -8.93 -9.87
CA GLU A 104 17.78 -9.68 -10.89
C GLU A 104 17.64 -9.09 -12.30
N SER A 105 16.44 -8.59 -12.64
CA SER A 105 16.17 -7.97 -13.94
C SER A 105 16.89 -6.62 -14.05
N ILE A 106 16.86 -5.82 -12.97
CA ILE A 106 17.58 -4.54 -12.89
C ILE A 106 19.10 -4.77 -13.00
N LEU A 107 19.64 -5.76 -12.28
CA LEU A 107 21.05 -6.14 -12.33
C LEU A 107 21.47 -6.68 -13.70
N ALA A 108 20.62 -7.48 -14.35
CA ALA A 108 20.88 -7.99 -15.69
C ALA A 108 20.91 -6.85 -16.73
N ALA A 109 19.97 -5.90 -16.63
CA ALA A 109 19.96 -4.72 -17.47
C ALA A 109 21.21 -3.85 -17.24
N PHE A 110 21.61 -3.66 -15.98
CA PHE A 110 22.81 -2.89 -15.64
C PHE A 110 24.09 -3.51 -16.21
N LYS A 111 24.22 -4.84 -16.16
CA LYS A 111 25.37 -5.57 -16.74
C LYS A 111 25.55 -5.37 -18.24
N LEU A 112 24.51 -4.96 -18.98
CA LEU A 112 24.64 -4.62 -20.40
C LEU A 112 25.51 -3.38 -20.61
N PHE A 113 25.53 -2.46 -19.65
CA PHE A 113 26.29 -1.21 -19.68
C PHE A 113 27.62 -1.31 -18.93
N ASP A 114 27.75 -2.24 -17.99
CA ASP A 114 28.99 -2.51 -17.25
C ASP A 114 29.48 -3.95 -17.47
N PRO A 115 29.99 -4.29 -18.67
CA PRO A 115 30.42 -5.65 -18.99
C PRO A 115 31.65 -6.10 -18.18
N ASN A 116 32.40 -5.15 -17.62
CA ASN A 116 33.58 -5.43 -16.79
C ASN A 116 33.22 -5.63 -15.31
N GLY A 117 31.96 -5.43 -14.92
CA GLY A 117 31.49 -5.61 -13.54
C GLY A 117 32.14 -4.65 -12.55
N THR A 118 32.43 -3.43 -12.99
CA THR A 118 33.01 -2.37 -12.15
C THR A 118 32.04 -1.85 -11.09
N GLY A 119 30.73 -2.03 -11.28
CA GLY A 119 29.66 -1.48 -10.46
C GLY A 119 29.30 -0.03 -10.82
N TYR A 120 29.88 0.53 -11.89
CA TYR A 120 29.67 1.91 -12.33
C TYR A 120 29.30 1.95 -13.80
N VAL A 121 28.29 2.76 -14.14
CA VAL A 121 27.92 3.10 -15.52
C VAL A 121 28.00 4.62 -15.64
N ASN A 122 28.78 5.12 -16.60
CA ASN A 122 28.91 6.56 -16.80
C ASN A 122 27.65 7.11 -17.47
N LYS A 123 27.23 8.31 -17.07
CA LYS A 123 26.07 9.01 -17.66
C LYS A 123 26.21 9.24 -19.17
N ASP A 124 27.44 9.33 -19.65
CA ASP A 124 27.76 9.66 -21.04
C ASP A 124 27.94 8.42 -21.95
N GLU A 125 27.80 7.20 -21.40
CA GLU A 125 27.70 5.93 -22.15
C GLU A 125 26.23 5.57 -22.44
#